data_AF-A0A957TVR9-F1
#
_entry.id   AF-A0A957TVR9-F1
#
_cell.length_a   1.000
_cell.length_b   1.000
_cell.length_c   1.000
_cell.angle_alpha   90.00
_cell.angle_beta   90.00
_cell.angle_gamma   90.00
#
_symmetry.space_group_name_H-M   'P 1'
#
loop_
_entity.id
_entity.type
_entity.pdbx_description
1 polymer ?
#
loop_
_entity_poly.entity_id
_entity_poly.type
_entity_poly.pdbx_seq_one_letter_code
_entity_poly.pdbx_strand_id
1 'polypeptide(L)'
;GVAGSGKTVVLAELAARFLHRHYPEERVCIGVTCFNRALVPFLAQKIAVAWQGHGHSEPMPAAALRITHLNGLLWLLIQEGWPLQYLPIRSVPDATVRARTYRNQIANFARSEPSRYHAMLFDALFVDEAQDLATEEIGLLLDLIKPNADSGEKTLVLCYDDAQNLYGRPRPVWREVGINVAIGDRSRVMRQCHRNGRQTVELALNVLLGSAAPPDLRVHTRQYADLAYLREHNLVTEERDHVRVHFALREDLPPTVQTFPLRHAELDWVVEEVVQLIVEEAVRPEDILLLAHQPRSPEFDLPYLDRRLRERLPTIALRHVYGEQRAKDDYLLVPGQLTLATVFSAKGYDAPVVFVMGADLFPYTKEGRAAFYVAATR
;
A
#
# COMPACT_ATOMS: atom_id res chain seq x y z
N GLY A 1 8.40 1.21 -8.55
CA GLY A 1 7.56 1.41 -9.76
C GLY A 1 6.58 2.51 -9.47
N VAL A 2 6.26 3.35 -10.45
CA VAL A 2 5.40 4.54 -10.27
C VAL A 2 4.00 4.19 -9.72
N ALA A 3 3.28 5.15 -9.15
CA ALA A 3 1.89 4.94 -8.72
C ALA A 3 1.03 4.44 -9.90
N GLY A 4 0.08 3.54 -9.61
CA GLY A 4 -0.78 2.98 -10.64
C GLY A 4 -0.11 2.04 -11.66
N SER A 5 1.15 1.63 -11.44
CA SER A 5 1.87 0.78 -12.40
C SER A 5 1.51 -0.70 -12.40
N GLY A 6 0.60 -1.16 -11.53
CA GLY A 6 0.20 -2.57 -11.47
C GLY A 6 1.15 -3.47 -10.66
N LYS A 7 1.96 -2.88 -9.76
CA LYS A 7 2.86 -3.62 -8.84
C LYS A 7 2.17 -4.79 -8.16
N THR A 8 1.02 -4.54 -7.54
CA THR A 8 0.25 -5.56 -6.82
C THR A 8 -0.26 -6.68 -7.74
N VAL A 9 -0.64 -6.36 -8.98
CA VAL A 9 -1.06 -7.36 -9.97
C VAL A 9 0.12 -8.25 -10.37
N VAL A 10 1.28 -7.66 -10.64
CA VAL A 10 2.51 -8.41 -10.92
C VAL A 10 2.91 -9.28 -9.72
N LEU A 11 2.83 -8.75 -8.51
CA LEU A 11 3.13 -9.51 -7.30
C LEU A 11 2.19 -10.72 -7.15
N ALA A 12 0.89 -10.52 -7.36
CA ALA A 12 -0.10 -11.58 -7.29
C ALA A 12 0.13 -12.67 -8.34
N GLU A 13 0.41 -12.27 -9.59
CA GLU A 13 0.77 -13.18 -10.68
C GLU A 13 2.06 -13.96 -10.36
N LEU A 14 3.09 -13.31 -9.82
CA LEU A 14 4.33 -13.97 -9.44
C LEU A 14 4.12 -15.00 -8.32
N ALA A 15 3.30 -14.68 -7.32
CA ALA A 15 2.97 -15.59 -6.23
C ALA A 15 2.16 -16.80 -6.73
N ALA A 16 1.11 -16.56 -7.53
CA ALA A 16 0.29 -17.62 -8.11
C ALA A 16 1.09 -18.52 -9.06
N ARG A 17 1.94 -17.93 -9.90
CA ARG A 17 2.81 -18.66 -10.82
C ARG A 17 3.87 -19.48 -10.09
N PHE A 18 4.42 -18.97 -8.98
CA PHE A 18 5.34 -19.74 -8.15
C PHE A 18 4.64 -20.99 -7.63
N LEU A 19 3.48 -20.86 -6.98
CA LEU A 19 2.69 -22.00 -6.50
C LEU A 19 2.32 -22.97 -7.63
N HIS A 20 1.88 -22.47 -8.78
CA HIS A 20 1.45 -23.29 -9.90
C HIS A 20 2.55 -24.22 -10.41
N ARG A 21 3.81 -23.76 -10.41
CA ARG A 21 4.95 -24.56 -10.86
C ARG A 21 5.34 -25.68 -9.91
N HIS A 22 5.01 -25.54 -8.63
CA HIS A 22 5.39 -26.50 -7.58
C HIS A 22 4.22 -27.39 -7.13
N TYR A 23 3.00 -27.09 -7.58
CA TYR A 23 1.79 -27.84 -7.26
C TYR A 23 1.52 -28.95 -8.30
N PRO A 24 1.04 -30.17 -7.91
CA PRO A 24 0.71 -30.63 -6.55
C PRO A 24 1.85 -31.39 -5.85
N GLU A 25 2.97 -31.64 -6.52
CA GLU A 25 3.95 -32.66 -6.11
C GLU A 25 4.85 -32.22 -4.94
N GLU A 26 5.02 -30.91 -4.71
CA GLU A 26 5.86 -30.38 -3.63
C GLU A 26 5.03 -29.77 -2.49
N ARG A 27 5.47 -30.00 -1.24
CA ARG A 27 4.97 -29.27 -0.05
C ARG A 27 5.58 -27.86 0.00
N VAL A 28 5.17 -27.03 -0.96
CA VAL A 28 5.57 -25.62 -1.04
C VAL A 28 4.77 -24.78 -0.05
N CYS A 29 5.43 -23.84 0.62
CA CYS A 29 4.81 -22.84 1.48
C CYS A 29 5.39 -21.45 1.13
N ILE A 30 4.54 -20.55 0.62
CA ILE A 30 4.91 -19.16 0.38
C ILE A 30 4.15 -18.21 1.31
N GLY A 31 4.76 -17.06 1.59
CA GLY A 31 4.10 -15.98 2.30
C GLY A 31 3.94 -14.74 1.41
N VAL A 32 2.81 -14.07 1.54
CA VAL A 32 2.58 -12.75 0.97
C VAL A 32 2.28 -11.79 2.10
N THR A 33 3.02 -10.69 2.17
CA THR A 33 2.90 -9.71 3.26
C THR A 33 2.91 -8.28 2.77
N CYS A 34 2.48 -7.39 3.65
CA CYS A 34 2.42 -5.95 3.43
C CYS A 34 2.46 -5.23 4.78
N PHE A 35 2.67 -3.91 4.74
CA PHE A 35 2.60 -3.10 5.96
C PHE A 35 1.15 -2.89 6.44
N ASN A 36 0.26 -2.50 5.53
CA ASN A 36 -1.11 -2.13 5.85
C ASN A 36 -2.02 -3.36 5.95
N ARG A 37 -2.66 -3.56 7.12
CA ARG A 37 -3.66 -4.61 7.35
C ARG A 37 -4.83 -4.56 6.37
N ALA A 38 -5.29 -3.37 6.00
CA ALA A 38 -6.43 -3.21 5.08
C ALA A 38 -6.13 -3.72 3.66
N LEU A 39 -4.87 -3.91 3.28
CA LEU A 39 -4.48 -4.41 1.96
C LEU A 39 -4.57 -5.95 1.85
N VAL A 40 -4.62 -6.66 2.97
CA VAL A 40 -4.62 -8.13 3.00
C VAL A 40 -5.77 -8.75 2.19
N PRO A 41 -7.03 -8.30 2.32
CA PRO A 41 -8.15 -8.85 1.54
C PRO A 41 -7.99 -8.59 0.04
N PHE A 42 -7.47 -7.42 -0.33
CA PHE A 42 -7.19 -7.07 -1.73
C PHE A 42 -6.12 -7.99 -2.33
N LEU A 43 -5.01 -8.23 -1.60
CA LEU A 43 -3.97 -9.17 -2.02
C LEU A 43 -4.54 -10.58 -2.20
N ALA A 44 -5.32 -11.07 -1.24
CA ALA A 44 -5.95 -12.38 -1.31
C ALA A 44 -6.84 -12.53 -2.55
N GLN A 45 -7.67 -11.53 -2.86
CA GLN A 45 -8.50 -11.54 -4.06
C GLN A 45 -7.67 -11.54 -5.34
N LYS A 46 -6.63 -10.69 -5.44
CA LYS A 46 -5.78 -10.62 -6.64
C LYS A 46 -5.03 -11.92 -6.89
N ILE A 47 -4.49 -12.55 -5.84
CA ILE A 47 -3.79 -13.83 -5.96
C ILE A 47 -4.78 -14.94 -6.32
N ALA A 48 -5.99 -14.95 -5.76
CA ALA A 48 -7.04 -15.90 -6.14
C ALA A 48 -7.43 -15.79 -7.62
N VAL A 49 -7.58 -14.56 -8.14
CA VAL A 49 -7.84 -14.33 -9.58
C VAL A 49 -6.67 -14.81 -10.44
N ALA A 50 -5.42 -14.52 -10.06
CA ALA A 50 -4.25 -14.99 -10.78
C ALA A 50 -4.13 -16.52 -10.79
N TRP A 51 -4.43 -17.17 -9.66
CA TRP A 51 -4.48 -18.62 -9.54
C TRP A 51 -5.51 -19.25 -10.49
N GLN A 52 -6.71 -18.68 -10.55
CA GLN A 52 -7.74 -19.10 -11.52
C GLN A 52 -7.28 -18.87 -12.97
N GLY A 53 -6.55 -17.79 -13.23
CA GLY A 53 -5.94 -17.50 -14.53
C GLY A 53 -4.95 -18.56 -15.02
N HIS A 54 -4.33 -19.31 -14.10
CA HIS A 54 -3.50 -20.47 -14.43
C HIS A 54 -4.28 -21.78 -14.65
N GLY A 55 -5.62 -21.72 -14.73
CA GLY A 55 -6.48 -22.86 -15.06
C GLY A 55 -6.98 -23.66 -13.86
N HIS A 56 -6.80 -23.17 -12.64
CA HIS A 56 -7.30 -23.82 -11.43
C HIS A 56 -8.72 -23.40 -11.10
N SER A 57 -9.65 -24.35 -11.03
CA SER A 57 -11.03 -24.10 -10.58
C SER A 57 -11.16 -24.11 -9.06
N GLU A 58 -10.26 -24.80 -8.37
CA GLU A 58 -10.25 -24.92 -6.91
C GLU A 58 -9.48 -23.77 -6.25
N PRO A 59 -9.86 -23.37 -5.02
CA PRO A 59 -9.09 -22.39 -4.27
C PRO A 59 -7.67 -22.92 -3.98
N MET A 60 -6.71 -22.01 -3.81
CA MET A 60 -5.35 -22.39 -3.44
C MET A 60 -5.35 -23.19 -2.13
N PRO A 61 -4.45 -24.19 -2.00
CA PRO A 61 -4.31 -24.95 -0.77
C PRO A 61 -3.98 -24.01 0.40
N ALA A 62 -4.82 -24.00 1.44
CA ALA A 62 -4.63 -23.14 2.61
C ALA A 62 -3.26 -23.34 3.28
N ALA A 63 -2.72 -24.56 3.20
CA ALA A 63 -1.40 -24.89 3.73
C ALA A 63 -0.24 -24.30 2.91
N ALA A 64 -0.43 -24.00 1.63
CA ALA A 64 0.64 -23.56 0.72
C ALA A 64 0.86 -22.04 0.72
N LEU A 65 -0.10 -21.26 1.24
CA LEU A 65 -0.09 -19.81 1.13
C LEU A 65 -0.49 -19.16 2.46
N ARG A 66 0.35 -18.27 2.97
CA ARG A 66 0.02 -17.36 4.07
C ARG A 66 -0.05 -15.93 3.56
N ILE A 67 -1.21 -15.28 3.67
CA ILE A 67 -1.38 -13.88 3.29
C ILE A 67 -1.82 -13.09 4.52
N THR A 68 -1.00 -12.15 4.97
CA THR A 68 -1.34 -11.25 6.08
C THR A 68 -0.34 -10.09 6.14
N HIS A 69 -0.62 -9.07 6.94
CA HIS A 69 0.33 -7.97 7.17
C HIS A 69 1.48 -8.43 8.08
N LEU A 70 2.61 -7.71 8.09
CA LEU A 70 3.84 -8.17 8.79
C LEU A 70 3.63 -8.59 10.25
N ASN A 71 2.96 -7.77 11.07
CA ASN A 71 2.75 -8.13 12.48
C ASN A 71 1.78 -9.33 12.62
N GLY A 72 0.80 -9.43 11.73
CA GLY A 72 -0.09 -10.60 11.62
C GLY A 72 0.67 -11.86 11.21
N LEU A 73 1.70 -11.76 10.38
CA LEU A 73 2.55 -12.87 9.98
C LEU A 73 3.29 -13.42 11.19
N LEU A 74 3.91 -12.57 12.00
CA LEU A 74 4.62 -13.00 13.20
C LEU A 74 3.68 -13.64 14.23
N TRP A 75 2.48 -13.09 14.39
CA TRP A 75 1.45 -13.70 15.24
C TRP A 75 1.03 -15.07 14.73
N LEU A 76 0.80 -15.20 13.42
CA LEU A 76 0.45 -16.46 12.77
C LEU A 76 1.55 -17.52 12.97
N LEU A 77 2.81 -17.18 12.76
CA LEU A 77 3.94 -18.09 12.97
C LEU A 77 3.98 -18.61 14.43
N ILE A 78 3.70 -17.75 15.40
CA ILE A 78 3.59 -18.17 16.81
C ILE A 78 2.45 -19.17 17.00
N GLN A 79 1.28 -18.93 16.39
CA GLN A 79 0.17 -19.89 16.45
C GLN A 79 0.49 -21.23 15.78
N GLU A 80 1.34 -21.21 14.75
CA GLU A 80 1.85 -22.40 14.07
C GLU A 80 3.01 -23.07 14.83
N GLY A 81 3.30 -22.60 16.05
CA GLY A 81 4.25 -23.22 16.96
C GLY A 81 5.68 -22.70 16.83
N TRP A 82 5.94 -21.55 16.21
CA TRP A 82 7.24 -20.91 16.33
C TRP A 82 7.48 -20.50 17.80
N PRO A 83 8.65 -20.78 18.40
CA PRO A 83 8.95 -20.45 19.78
C PRO A 83 9.34 -18.97 19.94
N LEU A 84 8.46 -18.07 19.48
CA LEU A 84 8.64 -16.63 19.56
C LEU A 84 7.67 -16.03 20.60
N GLN A 85 8.14 -15.03 21.32
CA GLN A 85 7.30 -14.18 22.15
C GLN A 85 6.74 -13.05 21.30
N TYR A 86 5.42 -12.96 21.24
CA TYR A 86 4.73 -11.87 20.54
C TYR A 86 5.03 -10.52 21.19
N LEU A 87 5.36 -9.53 20.37
CA LEU A 87 5.65 -8.15 20.74
C LEU A 87 4.54 -7.24 20.21
N PRO A 88 3.55 -6.85 21.04
CA PRO A 88 2.51 -5.93 20.62
C PRO A 88 3.11 -4.58 20.20
N ILE A 89 2.61 -4.00 19.11
CA ILE A 89 3.06 -2.68 18.61
C ILE A 89 2.94 -1.60 19.69
N ARG A 90 1.89 -1.65 20.53
CA ARG A 90 1.71 -0.70 21.63
C ARG A 90 2.81 -0.79 22.70
N SER A 91 3.39 -1.98 22.89
CA SER A 91 4.44 -2.23 23.88
C SER A 91 5.83 -1.91 23.33
N VAL A 92 6.07 -2.15 22.04
CA VAL A 92 7.32 -1.80 21.36
C VAL A 92 6.99 -1.04 20.07
N PRO A 93 6.74 0.28 20.13
CA PRO A 93 6.28 1.05 18.97
C PRO A 93 7.33 1.14 17.86
N ASP A 94 8.61 1.27 18.24
CA ASP A 94 9.72 1.35 17.28
C ASP A 94 9.84 0.04 16.47
N ALA A 95 9.61 0.16 15.16
CA ALA A 95 9.63 -0.96 14.24
C ALA A 95 11.02 -1.62 14.12
N THR A 96 12.09 -0.83 14.20
CA THR A 96 13.48 -1.30 14.12
C THR A 96 13.82 -2.13 15.36
N VAL A 97 13.49 -1.62 16.56
CA VAL A 97 13.72 -2.34 17.83
C VAL A 97 12.90 -3.63 17.88
N ARG A 98 11.64 -3.56 17.47
CA ARG A 98 10.75 -4.72 17.42
C ARG A 98 11.28 -5.79 16.46
N ALA A 99 11.67 -5.40 15.25
CA ALA A 99 12.24 -6.32 14.26
C ALA A 99 13.53 -6.97 14.76
N ARG A 100 14.48 -6.20 15.32
CA ARG A 100 15.72 -6.74 15.90
C ARG A 100 15.45 -7.76 17.00
N THR A 101 14.46 -7.50 17.86
CA THR A 101 14.08 -8.44 18.91
C THR A 101 13.55 -9.74 18.32
N TYR A 102 12.68 -9.69 17.30
CA TYR A 102 12.21 -10.90 16.61
C TYR A 102 13.35 -11.65 15.92
N ARG A 103 14.26 -10.94 15.23
CA ARG A 103 15.45 -11.55 14.60
C ARG A 103 16.32 -12.28 15.62
N ASN A 104 16.51 -11.72 16.81
CA ASN A 104 17.25 -12.39 17.89
C ASN A 104 16.53 -13.67 18.37
N GLN A 105 15.20 -13.64 18.50
CA GLN A 105 14.43 -14.82 18.87
C GLN A 105 14.51 -15.91 17.78
N ILE A 106 14.39 -15.53 16.50
CA ILE A 106 14.52 -16.45 15.36
C ILE A 106 15.93 -17.01 15.27
N ALA A 107 16.97 -16.21 15.49
CA ALA A 107 18.35 -16.69 15.52
C ALA A 107 18.59 -17.70 16.66
N ASN A 108 17.97 -17.49 17.83
CA ASN A 108 18.03 -18.47 18.92
C ASN A 108 17.30 -19.76 18.54
N PHE A 109 16.10 -19.67 17.95
CA PHE A 109 15.36 -20.83 17.46
C PHE A 109 16.14 -21.63 16.41
N ALA A 110 16.74 -20.94 15.44
CA ALA A 110 17.55 -21.57 14.40
C ALA A 110 18.78 -22.31 14.97
N ARG A 111 19.34 -21.84 16.10
CA ARG A 111 20.46 -22.50 16.79
C ARG A 111 20.00 -23.66 17.67
N SER A 112 18.88 -23.53 18.38
CA SER A 112 18.40 -24.54 19.33
C SER A 112 17.72 -25.72 18.65
N GLU A 113 16.98 -25.47 17.56
CA GLU A 113 16.16 -26.47 16.86
C GLU A 113 16.30 -26.33 15.33
N PRO A 114 17.51 -26.50 14.75
CA PRO A 114 17.80 -26.18 13.35
C PRO A 114 16.90 -26.91 12.34
N SER A 115 16.65 -28.21 12.55
CA SER A 115 15.79 -29.01 11.66
C SER A 115 14.34 -28.53 11.67
N ARG A 116 13.83 -28.13 12.84
CA ARG A 116 12.47 -27.62 12.99
C ARG A 116 12.34 -26.23 12.38
N TYR A 117 13.31 -25.35 12.64
CA TYR A 117 13.39 -24.04 12.00
C TYR A 117 13.39 -24.17 10.47
N HIS A 118 14.27 -24.99 9.90
CA HIS A 118 14.34 -25.19 8.45
C HIS A 118 13.04 -25.74 7.85
N ALA A 119 12.36 -26.66 8.55
CA ALA A 119 11.07 -27.21 8.11
C ALA A 119 9.92 -26.18 8.11
N MET A 120 10.05 -25.10 8.89
CA MET A 120 9.01 -24.06 9.02
C MET A 120 9.26 -22.82 8.16
N LEU A 121 10.42 -22.71 7.50
CA LEU A 121 10.74 -21.59 6.61
C LEU A 121 9.83 -21.58 5.36
N PHE A 122 9.63 -20.39 4.80
CA PHE A 122 8.96 -20.22 3.50
C PHE A 122 9.89 -20.52 2.34
N ASP A 123 9.35 -21.07 1.26
CA ASP A 123 10.07 -21.24 -0.01
C ASP A 123 10.23 -19.92 -0.77
N ALA A 124 9.28 -19.00 -0.59
CA ALA A 124 9.35 -17.64 -1.08
C ALA A 124 8.52 -16.67 -0.24
N LEU A 125 8.95 -15.41 -0.18
CA LEU A 125 8.16 -14.31 0.36
C LEU A 125 7.95 -13.22 -0.68
N PHE A 126 6.71 -12.73 -0.77
CA PHE A 126 6.32 -11.62 -1.62
C PHE A 126 5.84 -10.47 -0.73
N VAL A 127 6.33 -9.27 -0.97
CA VAL A 127 6.04 -8.10 -0.12
C VAL A 127 5.50 -6.97 -0.98
N ASP A 128 4.26 -6.58 -0.71
CA ASP A 128 3.68 -5.37 -1.31
C ASP A 128 3.88 -4.15 -0.40
N GLU A 129 3.97 -2.97 -1.00
CA GLU A 129 4.21 -1.68 -0.32
C GLU A 129 5.45 -1.72 0.61
N ALA A 130 6.55 -2.34 0.14
CA ALA A 130 7.75 -2.57 0.94
C ALA A 130 8.47 -1.29 1.42
N GLN A 131 8.19 -0.14 0.81
CA GLN A 131 8.72 1.15 1.24
C GLN A 131 8.23 1.60 2.62
N ASP A 132 7.12 1.05 3.11
CA ASP A 132 6.60 1.35 4.44
C ASP A 132 7.26 0.49 5.54
N LEU A 133 8.14 -0.46 5.17
CA LEU A 133 8.87 -1.31 6.10
C LEU A 133 10.22 -0.71 6.49
N ALA A 134 10.63 -0.90 7.75
CA ALA A 134 11.98 -0.59 8.19
C ALA A 134 13.01 -1.56 7.57
N THR A 135 14.26 -1.12 7.44
CA THR A 135 15.38 -1.95 6.98
C THR A 135 15.49 -3.27 7.77
N GLU A 136 15.34 -3.21 9.10
CA GLU A 136 15.37 -4.40 9.96
C GLU A 136 14.15 -5.32 9.76
N GLU A 137 13.00 -4.77 9.37
CA GLU A 137 11.81 -5.59 9.04
C GLU A 137 12.02 -6.35 7.73
N ILE A 138 12.74 -5.78 6.75
CA ILE A 138 13.15 -6.49 5.54
C ILE A 138 14.17 -7.60 5.88
N GLY A 139 15.14 -7.30 6.76
CA GLY A 139 16.07 -8.31 7.27
C GLY A 139 15.36 -9.46 8.01
N LEU A 140 14.34 -9.13 8.81
CA LEU A 140 13.48 -10.10 9.48
C LEU A 140 12.77 -11.01 8.48
N LEU A 141 12.25 -10.47 7.37
CA LEU A 141 11.61 -11.28 6.33
C LEU A 141 12.60 -12.25 5.67
N LEU A 142 13.85 -11.84 5.44
CA LEU A 142 14.88 -12.76 4.93
C LEU A 142 15.15 -13.91 5.91
N ASP A 143 15.09 -13.67 7.22
CA ASP A 143 15.26 -14.71 8.24
C ASP A 143 14.11 -15.73 8.25
N LEU A 144 13.06 -15.54 7.45
CA LEU A 144 11.92 -16.45 7.33
C LEU A 144 11.92 -17.28 6.02
N ILE A 145 12.96 -17.15 5.17
CA ILE A 145 13.01 -17.78 3.84
C ILE A 145 14.10 -18.86 3.79
N LYS A 146 13.77 -20.02 3.19
CA LYS A 146 14.71 -21.09 2.89
C LYS A 146 15.79 -20.58 1.91
N PRO A 147 17.08 -20.76 2.22
CA PRO A 147 18.10 -20.59 1.21
C PRO A 147 17.98 -21.70 0.16
N ASN A 148 18.14 -21.38 -1.11
CA ASN A 148 18.28 -22.36 -2.17
C ASN A 148 19.50 -23.25 -1.88
N ALA A 149 19.35 -24.57 -2.06
CA ALA A 149 20.39 -25.53 -1.70
C ALA A 149 21.70 -25.34 -2.48
N ASP A 150 21.62 -24.91 -3.74
CA ASP A 150 22.77 -24.78 -4.63
C ASP A 150 23.39 -23.38 -4.55
N SER A 151 22.57 -22.33 -4.61
CA SER A 151 23.04 -20.94 -4.68
C SER A 151 23.14 -20.25 -3.31
N GLY A 152 22.49 -20.79 -2.27
CA GLY A 152 22.34 -20.14 -0.96
C GLY A 152 21.41 -18.92 -0.97
N GLU A 153 20.79 -18.60 -2.10
CA GLU A 153 19.97 -17.40 -2.26
C GLU A 153 18.55 -17.58 -1.73
N LYS A 154 17.96 -16.48 -1.27
CA LYS A 154 16.60 -16.46 -0.71
C LYS A 154 15.63 -15.79 -1.67
N THR A 155 14.50 -16.42 -1.93
CA THR A 155 13.46 -15.91 -2.84
C THR A 155 12.60 -14.86 -2.13
N LEU A 156 13.04 -13.60 -2.16
CA LEU A 156 12.28 -12.44 -1.68
C LEU A 156 11.92 -11.53 -2.84
N VAL A 157 10.63 -11.27 -3.06
CA VAL A 157 10.13 -10.35 -4.08
C VAL A 157 9.55 -9.12 -3.40
N LEU A 158 10.07 -7.93 -3.72
CA LEU A 158 9.64 -6.67 -3.14
C LEU A 158 9.01 -5.76 -4.19
N CYS A 159 7.77 -5.34 -3.94
CA CYS A 159 7.15 -4.22 -4.65
C CYS A 159 7.37 -2.93 -3.86
N TYR A 160 7.98 -1.93 -4.50
CA TYR A 160 8.47 -0.72 -3.85
C TYR A 160 8.11 0.54 -4.65
N ASP A 161 7.66 1.59 -3.97
CA ASP A 161 7.33 2.91 -4.56
C ASP A 161 7.64 4.06 -3.59
N ASP A 162 8.74 4.76 -3.82
CA ASP A 162 9.22 5.84 -2.93
C ASP A 162 8.21 6.98 -2.78
N ALA A 163 7.45 7.31 -3.84
CA ALA A 163 6.50 8.41 -3.81
C ALA A 163 5.31 8.12 -2.87
N GLN A 164 5.06 6.84 -2.59
CA GLN A 164 3.99 6.40 -1.69
C GLN A 164 4.48 6.06 -0.27
N ASN A 165 5.68 6.49 0.13
CA ASN A 165 6.24 6.21 1.44
C ASN A 165 5.57 7.07 2.54
N LEU A 166 4.51 6.58 3.16
CA LEU A 166 3.75 7.39 4.13
C LEU A 166 4.51 7.67 5.44
N TYR A 167 5.61 6.95 5.68
CA TYR A 167 6.36 6.97 6.94
C TYR A 167 7.73 7.65 6.81
N GLY A 168 8.06 8.22 5.66
CA GLY A 168 9.33 8.90 5.42
C GLY A 168 10.56 8.03 5.65
N ARG A 169 10.43 6.72 5.46
CA ARG A 169 11.54 5.78 5.67
C ARG A 169 12.62 5.97 4.61
N PRO A 170 13.91 6.02 4.96
CA PRO A 170 14.95 6.04 3.95
C PRO A 170 14.91 4.74 3.15
N ARG A 171 15.14 4.83 1.83
CA ARG A 171 15.30 3.64 1.00
C ARG A 171 16.45 2.79 1.56
N PRO A 172 16.24 1.47 1.78
CA PRO A 172 17.30 0.60 2.28
C PRO A 172 18.50 0.57 1.33
N VAL A 173 19.70 0.50 1.90
CA VAL A 173 20.89 0.08 1.15
C VAL A 173 20.80 -1.43 0.99
N TRP A 174 20.23 -1.90 -0.12
CA TRP A 174 19.87 -3.31 -0.32
C TRP A 174 20.99 -4.29 0.02
N ARG A 175 22.25 -3.97 -0.33
CA ARG A 175 23.42 -4.81 -0.04
C ARG A 175 23.66 -5.01 1.45
N GLU A 176 23.41 -4.00 2.29
CA GLU A 176 23.58 -4.08 3.75
C GLU A 176 22.54 -5.01 4.39
N VAL A 177 21.39 -5.20 3.73
CA VAL A 177 20.34 -6.13 4.15
C VAL A 177 20.55 -7.52 3.54
N GLY A 178 21.62 -7.73 2.77
CA GLY A 178 21.89 -9.01 2.09
C GLY A 178 21.13 -9.18 0.77
N ILE A 179 20.59 -8.11 0.19
CA ILE A 179 19.89 -8.14 -1.10
C ILE A 179 20.78 -7.49 -2.17
N ASN A 180 21.24 -8.28 -3.13
CA ASN A 180 22.05 -7.75 -4.22
C ASN A 180 21.20 -7.48 -5.47
N VAL A 181 20.67 -6.27 -5.56
CA VAL A 181 19.85 -5.80 -6.71
C VAL A 181 20.67 -5.49 -7.97
N ALA A 182 22.00 -5.41 -7.86
CA ALA A 182 22.89 -5.05 -8.98
C ALA A 182 23.32 -6.26 -9.84
N ILE A 183 22.97 -7.48 -9.44
CA ILE A 183 23.30 -8.70 -10.17
C ILE A 183 22.10 -9.14 -11.01
N GLY A 184 22.33 -9.37 -12.30
CA GLY A 184 21.31 -9.91 -13.22
C GLY A 184 20.06 -9.02 -13.33
N ASP A 185 18.90 -9.65 -13.52
CA ASP A 185 17.60 -8.98 -13.68
C ASP A 185 16.81 -8.93 -12.36
N ARG A 186 17.49 -8.62 -11.25
CA ARG A 186 16.90 -8.59 -9.89
C ARG A 186 16.18 -7.31 -9.52
N SER A 187 16.23 -6.30 -10.40
CA SER A 187 15.56 -5.02 -10.20
C SER A 187 14.92 -4.59 -11.50
N ARG A 188 13.59 -4.45 -11.47
CA ARG A 188 12.82 -3.97 -12.61
C ARG A 188 11.98 -2.78 -12.21
N VAL A 189 12.11 -1.70 -12.97
CA VAL A 189 11.31 -0.49 -12.76
C VAL A 189 10.09 -0.54 -13.65
N MET A 190 8.91 -0.52 -13.03
CA MET A 190 7.64 -0.35 -13.73
C MET A 190 7.42 1.14 -14.01
N ARG A 191 7.43 1.50 -15.29
CA ARG A 191 7.54 2.88 -15.79
C ARG A 191 6.24 3.47 -16.33
N GLN A 192 5.14 2.74 -16.31
CA GLN A 192 3.86 3.20 -16.86
C GLN A 192 2.81 3.18 -15.75
N CYS A 193 2.05 4.26 -15.62
CA CYS A 193 0.84 4.34 -14.81
C CYS A 193 -0.35 3.91 -15.68
N HIS A 194 -1.07 2.89 -15.22
CA HIS A 194 -2.26 2.36 -15.88
C HIS A 194 -3.56 2.79 -15.18
N ARG A 195 -3.45 3.39 -13.99
CA ARG A 195 -4.59 3.75 -13.13
C ARG A 195 -5.11 5.16 -13.42
N ASN A 196 -4.27 6.17 -13.16
CA ASN A 196 -4.67 7.57 -13.14
C ASN A 196 -4.32 8.26 -14.46
N GLY A 197 -5.15 9.23 -14.87
CA GLY A 197 -4.82 10.18 -15.93
C GLY A 197 -3.62 11.06 -15.57
N ARG A 198 -2.96 11.58 -16.61
CA ARG A 198 -1.77 12.44 -16.49
C ARG A 198 -1.99 13.61 -15.55
N GLN A 199 -3.12 14.29 -15.69
CA GLN A 199 -3.48 15.49 -14.93
C GLN A 199 -3.51 15.21 -13.41
N THR A 200 -4.07 14.07 -13.01
CA THR A 200 -4.13 13.66 -11.60
C THR A 200 -2.75 13.36 -11.03
N VAL A 201 -1.95 12.56 -11.75
CA VAL A 201 -0.60 12.19 -11.31
C VAL A 201 0.32 13.40 -11.28
N GLU A 202 0.18 14.31 -12.26
CA GLU A 202 0.98 15.52 -12.38
C GLU A 202 0.67 16.49 -11.23
N LEU A 203 -0.61 16.70 -10.89
CA LEU A 203 -0.99 17.46 -9.70
C LEU A 203 -0.37 16.83 -8.44
N ALA A 204 -0.57 15.53 -8.23
CA ALA A 204 -0.06 14.81 -7.07
C ALA A 204 1.47 14.93 -6.95
N LEU A 205 2.20 14.70 -8.05
CA LEU A 205 3.65 14.75 -8.08
C LEU A 205 4.17 16.17 -7.82
N ASN A 206 3.54 17.20 -8.37
CA ASN A 206 3.95 18.58 -8.14
C ASN A 206 3.69 19.05 -6.71
N VAL A 207 2.61 18.59 -6.08
CA VAL A 207 2.39 18.81 -4.63
C VAL A 207 3.43 18.06 -3.81
N LEU A 208 3.76 16.81 -4.19
CA LEU A 208 4.81 16.03 -3.54
C LEU A 208 6.15 16.75 -3.56
N LEU A 209 6.56 17.22 -4.74
CA LEU A 209 7.82 17.93 -4.96
C LEU A 209 7.81 19.34 -4.36
N GLY A 210 6.63 19.95 -4.24
CA GLY A 210 6.47 21.37 -3.91
C GLY A 210 7.00 22.29 -4.98
N SER A 211 6.83 21.95 -6.25
CA SER A 211 7.33 22.74 -7.38
C SER A 211 6.87 24.21 -7.31
N ALA A 212 5.61 24.41 -6.90
CA ALA A 212 4.99 25.71 -6.70
C ALA A 212 5.07 26.24 -5.24
N ALA A 213 5.75 25.53 -4.33
CA ALA A 213 5.81 25.95 -2.93
C ALA A 213 6.72 27.19 -2.75
N PRO A 214 6.31 28.16 -1.91
CA PRO A 214 7.16 29.27 -1.48
C PRO A 214 8.53 28.78 -0.95
N PRO A 215 9.63 29.55 -1.12
CA PRO A 215 10.98 29.10 -0.76
C PRO A 215 11.12 28.60 0.68
N ASP A 216 10.43 29.23 1.62
CA ASP A 216 10.39 28.89 3.06
C ASP A 216 9.64 27.59 3.37
N LEU A 217 8.77 27.13 2.47
CA LEU A 217 8.00 25.90 2.59
C LEU A 217 8.54 24.75 1.72
N ARG A 218 9.64 24.94 0.97
CA ARG A 218 10.21 23.87 0.14
C ARG A 218 10.86 22.81 1.02
N VAL A 219 10.48 21.55 0.81
CA VAL A 219 11.11 20.40 1.46
C VAL A 219 11.89 19.56 0.47
N HIS A 220 13.04 19.04 0.89
CA HIS A 220 13.83 18.12 0.05
C HIS A 220 13.12 16.77 -0.09
N THR A 221 12.57 16.49 -1.26
CA THR A 221 11.76 15.31 -1.60
C THR A 221 12.51 14.27 -2.43
N ARG A 222 13.84 14.36 -2.54
CA ARG A 222 14.69 13.41 -3.28
C ARG A 222 14.50 11.95 -2.86
N GLN A 223 14.12 11.71 -1.60
CA GLN A 223 13.82 10.37 -1.09
C GLN A 223 12.51 9.79 -1.62
N TYR A 224 11.62 10.63 -2.15
CA TYR A 224 10.28 10.26 -2.64
C TYR A 224 10.19 10.27 -4.16
N ALA A 225 11.06 11.03 -4.83
CA ALA A 225 11.14 11.09 -6.28
C ALA A 225 12.59 11.27 -6.72
N ASP A 226 13.12 10.27 -7.43
CA ASP A 226 14.40 10.37 -8.11
C ASP A 226 14.21 11.05 -9.47
N LEU A 227 14.15 12.37 -9.46
CA LEU A 227 13.96 13.17 -10.68
C LEU A 227 15.07 12.94 -11.72
N ALA A 228 16.30 12.63 -11.28
CA ALA A 228 17.39 12.33 -12.19
C ALA A 228 17.09 11.04 -12.98
N TYR A 229 16.71 9.97 -12.27
CA TYR A 229 16.29 8.72 -12.89
C TYR A 229 15.06 8.91 -13.80
N LEU A 230 14.03 9.60 -13.31
CA LEU A 230 12.79 9.83 -14.07
C LEU A 230 13.08 10.59 -15.37
N ARG A 231 13.96 11.60 -15.32
CA ARG A 231 14.36 12.40 -16.48
C ARG A 231 15.22 11.60 -17.45
N GLU A 232 16.22 10.87 -16.97
CA GLU A 232 17.08 10.01 -17.79
C GLU A 232 16.27 8.99 -18.62
N HIS A 233 15.15 8.54 -18.06
CA HIS A 233 14.26 7.58 -18.69
C HIS A 233 13.05 8.22 -19.41
N ASN A 234 13.06 9.54 -19.63
CA ASN A 234 12.00 10.31 -20.29
C ASN A 234 10.61 10.12 -19.65
N LEU A 235 10.55 9.88 -18.35
CA LEU A 235 9.31 9.69 -17.60
C LEU A 235 8.74 11.02 -17.10
N VAL A 236 9.57 12.06 -16.99
CA VAL A 236 9.17 13.42 -16.64
C VAL A 236 9.98 14.46 -17.43
N THR A 237 9.45 15.68 -17.51
CA THR A 237 10.19 16.87 -17.95
C THR A 237 10.01 17.97 -16.92
N GLU A 238 11.10 18.62 -16.54
CA GLU A 238 11.05 19.79 -15.65
C GLU A 238 10.77 21.03 -16.52
N GLU A 239 9.56 21.57 -16.41
CA GLU A 239 9.19 22.87 -16.97
C GLU A 239 9.53 23.99 -15.95
N ARG A 240 9.26 25.25 -16.29
CA ARG A 240 9.70 26.39 -15.46
C ARG A 240 9.06 26.43 -14.08
N ASP A 241 7.80 26.01 -13.98
CA ASP A 241 6.94 26.13 -12.80
C ASP A 241 6.46 24.78 -12.26
N HIS A 242 6.55 23.71 -13.04
CA HIS A 242 6.10 22.38 -12.67
C HIS A 242 6.87 21.26 -13.37
N VAL A 243 6.71 20.04 -12.88
CA VAL A 243 7.20 18.81 -13.50
C VAL A 243 6.06 18.19 -14.30
N ARG A 244 6.25 18.04 -15.60
CA ARG A 244 5.33 17.36 -16.50
C ARG A 244 5.54 15.85 -16.46
N VAL A 245 4.46 15.09 -16.38
CA VAL A 245 4.48 13.62 -16.29
C VAL A 245 4.27 12.97 -17.65
N HIS A 246 5.13 12.01 -18.02
CA HIS A 246 5.02 11.22 -19.27
C HIS A 246 4.72 9.74 -19.03
N PHE A 247 4.87 9.26 -17.79
CA PHE A 247 4.59 7.86 -17.46
C PHE A 247 3.10 7.54 -17.34
N ALA A 248 2.21 8.53 -17.29
CA ALA A 248 0.76 8.36 -17.34
C ALA A 248 0.26 8.75 -18.74
N LEU A 249 -0.15 7.75 -19.53
CA LEU A 249 -0.50 7.96 -20.94
C LEU A 249 -1.95 8.40 -21.16
N ARG A 250 -2.85 8.08 -20.20
CA ARG A 250 -4.25 8.46 -20.27
C ARG A 250 -4.37 9.94 -19.99
N GLU A 251 -5.09 10.67 -20.82
CA GLU A 251 -5.51 12.04 -20.52
C GLU A 251 -6.96 12.01 -20.03
N ASP A 252 -7.20 12.65 -18.89
CA ASP A 252 -8.52 12.78 -18.27
C ASP A 252 -8.83 14.25 -17.99
N LEU A 253 -10.03 14.54 -17.48
CA LEU A 253 -10.30 15.87 -16.94
C LEU A 253 -9.34 16.18 -15.78
N PRO A 254 -8.81 17.40 -15.67
CA PRO A 254 -8.05 17.81 -14.50
C PRO A 254 -8.86 17.61 -13.21
N PRO A 255 -8.21 17.26 -12.09
CA PRO A 255 -8.87 17.21 -10.80
C PRO A 255 -9.53 18.56 -10.47
N THR A 256 -10.76 18.52 -9.98
CA THR A 256 -11.46 19.72 -9.50
C THR A 256 -10.91 20.11 -8.13
N VAL A 257 -10.48 21.36 -7.99
CA VAL A 257 -10.03 21.93 -6.70
C VAL A 257 -11.03 22.99 -6.28
N GLN A 258 -11.65 22.80 -5.12
CA GLN A 258 -12.64 23.72 -4.55
C GLN A 258 -12.13 24.32 -3.24
N THR A 259 -12.50 25.57 -2.99
CA THR A 259 -12.19 26.28 -1.73
C THR A 259 -13.47 26.65 -1.02
N PHE A 260 -13.50 26.50 0.29
CA PHE A 260 -14.67 26.77 1.11
C PHE A 260 -14.32 27.73 2.24
N PRO A 261 -15.23 28.63 2.63
CA PRO A 261 -14.99 29.54 3.75
C PRO A 261 -15.01 28.82 5.11
N LEU A 262 -15.69 27.66 5.20
CA LEU A 262 -15.89 26.89 6.43
C LEU A 262 -15.84 25.39 6.14
N ARG A 263 -15.38 24.58 7.11
CA ARG A 263 -15.34 23.11 6.99
C ARG A 263 -16.72 22.51 6.71
N HIS A 264 -17.77 22.96 7.41
CA HIS A 264 -19.13 22.45 7.17
C HIS A 264 -19.63 22.76 5.74
N ALA A 265 -19.19 23.86 5.12
CA ALA A 265 -19.53 24.17 3.74
C ALA A 265 -18.85 23.22 2.75
N GLU A 266 -17.61 22.80 3.02
CA GLU A 266 -16.95 21.73 2.26
C GLU A 266 -17.71 20.41 2.39
N LEU A 267 -18.03 19.99 3.63
CA LEU A 267 -18.73 18.73 3.87
C LEU A 267 -20.11 18.71 3.20
N ASP A 268 -20.84 19.83 3.26
CA ASP A 268 -22.13 19.97 2.59
C ASP A 268 -22.00 19.83 1.09
N TRP A 269 -21.03 20.52 0.48
CA TRP A 269 -20.78 20.39 -0.95
C TRP A 269 -20.43 18.95 -1.33
N VAL A 270 -19.56 18.27 -0.57
CA VAL A 270 -19.23 16.85 -0.81
C VAL A 270 -20.49 15.98 -0.74
N VAL A 271 -21.39 16.21 0.22
CA VAL A 271 -22.65 15.46 0.31
C VAL A 271 -23.52 15.68 -0.92
N GLU A 272 -23.68 16.92 -1.38
CA GLU A 272 -24.48 17.21 -2.58
C GLU A 272 -23.89 16.55 -3.84
N GLU A 273 -22.58 16.61 -4.03
CA GLU A 273 -21.92 15.97 -5.17
C GLU A 273 -22.05 14.44 -5.12
N VAL A 274 -21.88 13.83 -3.95
CA VAL A 274 -22.09 12.39 -3.77
C VAL A 274 -23.53 11.98 -4.07
N VAL A 275 -24.51 12.80 -3.63
CA VAL A 275 -25.93 12.57 -3.93
C VAL A 275 -26.18 12.67 -5.42
N GLN A 276 -25.68 13.70 -6.09
CA GLN A 276 -25.81 13.86 -7.54
C GLN A 276 -25.20 12.65 -8.27
N LEU A 277 -23.98 12.25 -7.94
CA LEU A 277 -23.29 11.11 -8.55
C LEU A 277 -24.12 9.82 -8.41
N ILE A 278 -24.65 9.53 -7.22
CA ILE A 278 -25.37 8.29 -6.97
C ILE A 278 -26.79 8.33 -7.56
N VAL A 279 -27.53 9.42 -7.38
CA VAL A 279 -28.97 9.52 -7.69
C VAL A 279 -29.21 9.93 -9.14
N GLU A 280 -28.45 10.89 -9.64
CA GLU A 280 -28.65 11.47 -10.98
C GLU A 280 -27.77 10.79 -12.03
N GLU A 281 -26.52 10.49 -11.68
CA GLU A 281 -25.54 9.89 -12.61
C GLU A 281 -25.42 8.36 -12.47
N ALA A 282 -26.14 7.76 -11.52
CA ALA A 282 -26.16 6.32 -11.26
C ALA A 282 -24.78 5.70 -10.99
N VAL A 283 -23.85 6.48 -10.45
CA VAL A 283 -22.56 6.00 -9.98
C VAL A 283 -22.78 5.06 -8.80
N ARG A 284 -22.15 3.88 -8.86
CA ARG A 284 -22.28 2.89 -7.78
C ARG A 284 -21.61 3.43 -6.52
N PRO A 285 -22.21 3.28 -5.32
CA PRO A 285 -21.62 3.78 -4.07
C PRO A 285 -20.19 3.28 -3.83
N GLU A 286 -19.90 2.02 -4.21
CA GLU A 286 -18.57 1.41 -4.07
C GLU A 286 -17.51 1.97 -5.03
N ASP A 287 -17.91 2.72 -6.06
CA ASP A 287 -17.00 3.42 -6.98
C ASP A 287 -16.63 4.83 -6.48
N ILE A 288 -17.20 5.26 -5.35
CA ILE A 288 -16.94 6.55 -4.71
C ILE A 288 -16.16 6.32 -3.41
N LEU A 289 -15.01 6.99 -3.30
CA LEU A 289 -14.15 6.90 -2.13
C LEU A 289 -13.96 8.28 -1.49
N LEU A 290 -14.42 8.41 -0.25
CA LEU A 290 -14.23 9.62 0.56
C LEU A 290 -12.97 9.46 1.41
N LEU A 291 -11.98 10.32 1.19
CA LEU A 291 -10.68 10.29 1.86
C LEU A 291 -10.48 11.52 2.74
N ALA A 292 -9.96 11.28 3.94
CA ALA A 292 -9.42 12.33 4.80
C ALA A 292 -8.04 11.92 5.33
N HIS A 293 -7.15 12.90 5.52
CA HIS A 293 -5.84 12.66 6.12
C HIS A 293 -5.99 12.23 7.60
N GLN A 294 -6.74 13.02 8.36
CA GLN A 294 -6.98 12.84 9.79
C GLN A 294 -8.47 13.04 10.12
N PRO A 295 -9.32 12.03 9.86
CA PRO A 295 -10.77 12.15 10.05
C PRO A 295 -11.18 12.32 11.53
N ARG A 296 -10.26 12.13 12.49
CA ARG A 296 -10.50 12.36 13.92
C ARG A 296 -9.95 13.69 14.43
N SER A 297 -9.44 14.55 13.53
CA SER A 297 -9.09 15.91 13.91
C SER A 297 -10.34 16.65 14.38
N PRO A 298 -10.29 17.47 15.45
CA PRO A 298 -11.38 18.37 15.82
C PRO A 298 -11.82 19.29 14.68
N GLU A 299 -10.92 19.52 13.71
CA GLU A 299 -11.15 20.35 12.53
C GLU A 299 -11.95 19.64 11.43
N PHE A 300 -12.22 18.34 11.56
CA PHE A 300 -12.95 17.52 10.59
C PHE A 300 -14.14 16.81 11.26
N ASP A 301 -15.34 17.42 11.14
CA ASP A 301 -16.57 16.96 11.79
C ASP A 301 -17.19 15.75 11.07
N LEU A 302 -16.62 14.57 11.29
CA LEU A 302 -17.17 13.32 10.76
C LEU A 302 -18.61 13.02 11.19
N PRO A 303 -19.00 13.16 12.47
CA PRO A 303 -20.38 12.94 12.87
C PRO A 303 -21.37 13.78 12.06
N TYR A 304 -20.99 15.01 11.71
CA TYR A 304 -21.78 15.86 10.84
C TYR A 304 -21.90 15.30 9.42
N LEU A 305 -20.78 14.91 8.79
CA LEU A 305 -20.77 14.29 7.46
C LEU A 305 -21.67 13.03 7.42
N ASP A 306 -21.51 12.14 8.40
CA ASP A 306 -22.28 10.90 8.52
C ASP A 306 -23.78 11.15 8.60
N ARG A 307 -24.17 12.12 9.44
CA ARG A 307 -25.57 12.50 9.60
C ARG A 307 -26.14 13.02 8.29
N ARG A 308 -25.43 13.93 7.63
CA ARG A 308 -25.87 14.54 6.35
C ARG A 308 -25.98 13.50 5.23
N LEU A 309 -25.02 12.59 5.12
CA LEU A 309 -25.08 11.48 4.17
C LEU A 309 -26.26 10.55 4.45
N ARG A 310 -26.52 10.19 5.72
CA ARG A 310 -27.67 9.34 6.09
C ARG A 310 -29.02 10.01 5.84
N GLU A 311 -29.10 11.33 6.03
CA GLU A 311 -30.31 12.11 5.75
C GLU A 311 -30.61 12.15 4.24
N ARG A 312 -29.58 12.27 3.41
CA ARG A 312 -29.73 12.39 1.95
C ARG A 312 -29.74 11.07 1.20
N LEU A 313 -29.09 10.04 1.74
CA LEU A 313 -28.97 8.70 1.16
C LEU A 313 -29.35 7.62 2.20
N PRO A 314 -30.60 7.59 2.69
CA PRO A 314 -31.01 6.73 3.80
C PRO A 314 -30.92 5.22 3.51
N THR A 315 -30.88 4.84 2.24
CA THR A 315 -30.78 3.44 1.79
C THR A 315 -29.34 2.98 1.55
N ILE A 316 -28.37 3.90 1.53
CA ILE A 316 -26.97 3.57 1.27
C ILE A 316 -26.24 3.35 2.60
N ALA A 317 -25.62 2.19 2.74
CA ALA A 317 -24.82 1.89 3.92
C ALA A 317 -23.49 2.64 3.86
N LEU A 318 -23.15 3.33 4.95
CA LEU A 318 -21.85 3.99 5.12
C LEU A 318 -20.85 3.01 5.73
N ARG A 319 -19.70 2.86 5.07
CA ARG A 319 -18.58 2.03 5.55
C ARG A 319 -17.46 2.92 6.05
N HIS A 320 -17.03 2.65 7.28
CA HIS A 320 -16.01 3.43 7.98
C HIS A 320 -14.75 2.60 8.09
N VAL A 321 -13.68 3.00 7.42
CA VAL A 321 -12.40 2.27 7.40
C VAL A 321 -11.31 3.11 8.08
N TYR A 322 -11.52 3.40 9.36
CA TYR A 322 -10.57 4.13 10.20
C TYR A 322 -10.65 3.66 11.67
N GLY A 323 -9.55 3.84 12.42
CA GLY A 323 -9.44 3.37 13.82
C GLY A 323 -9.17 1.87 13.98
N GLU A 324 -9.59 1.30 15.11
CA GLU A 324 -9.39 -0.12 15.49
C GLU A 324 -10.60 -1.00 15.14
N GLN A 325 -11.28 -0.68 14.04
CA GLN A 325 -12.48 -1.39 13.63
C GLN A 325 -12.14 -2.69 12.86
N ARG A 326 -13.00 -3.71 13.03
CA ARG A 326 -13.00 -4.94 12.23
C ARG A 326 -13.12 -4.69 10.73
N ALA A 327 -13.66 -3.54 10.31
CA ALA A 327 -13.79 -3.17 8.89
C ALA A 327 -12.47 -3.14 8.11
N LYS A 328 -11.31 -3.11 8.78
CA LYS A 328 -9.99 -3.25 8.12
C LYS A 328 -9.65 -4.68 7.73
N ASP A 329 -10.42 -5.66 8.18
CA ASP A 329 -10.23 -7.08 7.85
C ASP A 329 -10.99 -7.51 6.60
N ASP A 330 -11.93 -6.70 6.12
CA ASP A 330 -12.62 -6.95 4.86
C ASP A 330 -12.11 -6.02 3.76
N TYR A 331 -12.45 -6.37 2.53
CA TYR A 331 -12.18 -5.54 1.37
C TYR A 331 -12.77 -4.13 1.55
N LEU A 332 -11.99 -3.10 1.16
CA LEU A 332 -12.31 -1.71 1.49
C LEU A 332 -13.54 -1.16 0.75
N LEU A 333 -13.72 -1.55 -0.52
CA LEU A 333 -14.84 -1.12 -1.36
C LEU A 333 -15.88 -2.25 -1.46
N VAL A 334 -16.93 -2.17 -0.66
CA VAL A 334 -17.96 -3.21 -0.57
C VAL A 334 -19.15 -2.83 -1.45
N PRO A 335 -19.65 -3.73 -2.32
CA PRO A 335 -20.79 -3.44 -3.18
C PRO A 335 -22.00 -2.85 -2.44
N GLY A 336 -22.55 -1.76 -2.96
CA GLY A 336 -23.69 -1.05 -2.38
C GLY A 336 -23.37 -0.19 -1.14
N GLN A 337 -22.10 -0.04 -0.76
CA GLN A 337 -21.68 0.78 0.37
C GLN A 337 -20.83 1.97 -0.08
N LEU A 338 -21.06 3.13 0.53
CA LEU A 338 -20.21 4.31 0.36
C LEU A 338 -19.07 4.26 1.39
N THR A 339 -17.83 4.31 0.93
CA THR A 339 -16.66 4.15 1.80
C THR A 339 -16.04 5.48 2.20
N LEU A 340 -15.89 5.66 3.51
CA LEU A 340 -15.11 6.72 4.15
C LEU A 340 -13.86 6.11 4.79
N ALA A 341 -12.67 6.53 4.35
CA ALA A 341 -11.40 5.97 4.81
C ALA A 341 -10.34 7.04 5.10
N THR A 342 -9.34 6.66 5.91
CA THR A 342 -8.09 7.45 5.96
C THR A 342 -7.25 7.18 4.73
N VAL A 343 -6.42 8.15 4.32
CA VAL A 343 -5.38 7.96 3.30
C VAL A 343 -4.53 6.70 3.58
N PHE A 344 -4.14 6.51 4.85
CA PHE A 344 -3.37 5.34 5.27
C PHE A 344 -4.11 4.01 5.07
N SER A 345 -5.43 3.97 5.32
CA SER A 345 -6.21 2.74 5.19
C SER A 345 -6.55 2.44 3.73
N ALA A 346 -6.79 3.47 2.91
CA ALA A 346 -7.06 3.37 1.49
C ALA A 346 -5.80 3.14 0.62
N LYS A 347 -4.60 3.26 1.20
CA LYS A 347 -3.35 2.97 0.50
C LYS A 347 -3.37 1.53 -0.04
N GLY A 348 -3.09 1.42 -1.33
CA GLY A 348 -3.15 0.22 -2.16
C GLY A 348 -4.46 0.06 -2.97
N TYR A 349 -5.56 0.66 -2.50
CA TYR A 349 -6.84 0.68 -3.23
C TYR A 349 -6.89 1.79 -4.28
N ASP A 350 -7.90 1.73 -5.13
CA ASP A 350 -8.30 2.77 -6.07
C ASP A 350 -9.82 2.74 -6.32
N ALA A 351 -10.38 3.89 -6.69
CA ALA A 351 -11.80 4.04 -7.02
C ALA A 351 -11.98 4.99 -8.20
N PRO A 352 -13.01 4.82 -9.06
CA PRO A 352 -13.27 5.73 -10.17
C PRO A 352 -13.47 7.19 -9.77
N VAL A 353 -14.13 7.45 -8.63
CA VAL A 353 -14.35 8.81 -8.10
C VAL A 353 -13.79 8.89 -6.69
N VAL A 354 -12.92 9.87 -6.45
CA VAL A 354 -12.26 10.08 -5.15
C VAL A 354 -12.44 11.52 -4.69
N PHE A 355 -12.96 11.71 -3.49
CA PHE A 355 -13.00 13.00 -2.80
C PHE A 355 -11.86 13.06 -1.79
N VAL A 356 -10.88 13.93 -2.00
CA VAL A 356 -9.85 14.25 -0.99
C VAL A 356 -10.34 15.44 -0.17
N MET A 357 -10.95 15.13 0.97
CA MET A 357 -11.50 16.12 1.89
C MET A 357 -10.42 16.63 2.86
N GLY A 358 -10.53 17.88 3.24
CA GLY A 358 -9.54 18.56 4.07
C GLY A 358 -8.16 18.57 3.47
N ALA A 359 -8.07 18.91 2.18
CA ALA A 359 -6.80 19.07 1.47
C ALA A 359 -5.87 20.08 2.18
N ASP A 360 -6.44 21.10 2.84
CA ASP A 360 -5.75 22.09 3.66
C ASP A 360 -5.15 21.53 4.97
N LEU A 361 -5.61 20.36 5.42
CA LEU A 361 -5.15 19.71 6.65
C LEU A 361 -3.94 18.78 6.42
N PHE A 362 -3.49 18.62 5.18
CA PHE A 362 -2.26 17.88 4.91
C PHE A 362 -1.06 18.73 5.35
N PRO A 363 -0.18 18.21 6.23
CA PRO A 363 0.99 18.99 6.66
C PRO A 363 1.92 19.34 5.50
N TYR A 364 2.58 20.50 5.57
CA TYR A 364 3.62 20.89 4.62
C TYR A 364 4.92 20.07 4.72
N THR A 365 4.99 19.09 5.63
CA THR A 365 6.13 18.19 5.79
C THR A 365 6.26 17.22 4.60
N LYS A 366 7.37 16.49 4.54
CA LYS A 366 7.58 15.49 3.49
C LYS A 366 6.52 14.38 3.54
N GLU A 367 6.17 13.94 4.75
CA GLU A 367 5.20 12.89 5.02
C GLU A 367 3.78 13.37 4.69
N GLY A 368 3.44 14.63 5.00
CA GLY A 368 2.14 15.22 4.64
C GLY A 368 1.96 15.34 3.13
N ARG A 369 3.01 15.75 2.41
CA ARG A 369 3.02 15.78 0.94
C ARG A 369 2.94 14.39 0.32
N ALA A 370 3.63 13.40 0.88
CA ALA A 370 3.52 12.00 0.46
C ALA A 370 2.11 11.45 0.74
N ALA A 371 1.50 11.82 1.86
CA ALA A 371 0.11 11.47 2.14
C ALA A 371 -0.84 12.09 1.11
N PHE A 372 -0.65 13.35 0.72
CA PHE A 372 -1.45 13.96 -0.34
C PHE A 372 -1.25 13.23 -1.68
N TYR A 373 0.01 12.91 -2.03
CA TYR A 373 0.30 12.13 -3.23
C TYR A 373 -0.43 10.79 -3.25
N VAL A 374 -0.42 10.06 -2.13
CA VAL A 374 -1.16 8.80 -2.01
C VAL A 374 -2.66 9.03 -2.15
N ALA A 375 -3.21 10.05 -1.48
CA ALA A 375 -4.64 10.39 -1.53
C ALA A 375 -5.11 10.70 -2.96
N ALA A 376 -4.39 11.57 -3.66
CA ALA A 376 -4.70 12.00 -5.02
C ALA A 376 -4.49 10.91 -6.08
N THR A 377 -3.76 9.83 -5.75
CA THR A 377 -3.51 8.68 -6.66
C THR A 377 -4.26 7.41 -6.27
N ARG A 378 -5.23 7.53 -5.36
CA ARG A 378 -6.30 6.53 -5.24
C ARG A 378 -7.24 6.69 -6.45
#